data_AF-A0A929YK99-F1
#
_entry.id   AF-A0A929YK99-F1
#
_cell.length_a   1.000
_cell.length_b   1.000
_cell.length_c   1.000
_cell.angle_alpha   90.00
_cell.angle_beta   90.00
_cell.angle_gamma   90.00
#
_symmetry.space_group_name_H-M   'P 1'
#
loop_
_entity.id
_entity.type
_entity.pdbx_description
1 polymer ?
#
loop_
_entity_poly.entity_id
_entity_poly.type
_entity_poly.pdbx_seq_one_letter_code
_entity_poly.pdbx_strand_id
1 'polypeptide(L)'
;MFELESKSPETITIKTNTKQITINFVEGTIAADLGVGVISGPGEYEIGEVSILGVPVMNNTKTIYDVSVSGVRIGILGDIEEGLDDIGVSDILCTSSVRAIREIGPKLIVATGNVDGMVAELKLSARTEKKLKVKRVEDLPTTQEVVVLN
;
A
#
# COMPACT_ATOMS: atom_id res chain seq x y z
N MET A 1 11.97 -10.94 -1.19
CA MET A 1 12.00 -10.09 0.03
C MET A 1 11.87 -8.65 -0.41
N PHE A 2 11.08 -7.87 0.31
CA PHE A 2 10.97 -6.44 0.10
C PHE A 2 10.90 -5.70 1.44
N GLU A 3 11.09 -4.39 1.40
CA GLU A 3 10.86 -3.47 2.50
C GLU A 3 9.81 -2.43 2.10
N LEU A 4 8.90 -2.07 3.02
CA LEU A 4 8.05 -0.89 2.89
C LEU A 4 8.57 0.23 3.77
N GLU A 5 8.65 1.42 3.20
CA GLU A 5 9.00 2.67 3.88
C GLU A 5 7.97 3.74 3.50
N SER A 6 7.74 4.68 4.41
CA SER A 6 6.94 5.87 4.12
C SER A 6 7.73 7.09 4.60
N LYS A 7 8.05 8.01 3.68
CA LYS A 7 8.74 9.26 4.02
C LYS A 7 7.77 10.41 4.27
N SER A 8 6.53 10.24 3.84
CA SER A 8 5.43 11.17 4.03
C SER A 8 4.11 10.37 4.07
N PRO A 9 3.06 10.90 4.70
CA PRO A 9 1.73 10.26 4.73
C PRO A 9 1.10 10.00 3.36
N GLU A 10 1.69 10.51 2.27
CA GLU A 10 1.18 10.44 0.90
C GLU A 10 1.96 9.45 0.02
N THR A 11 3.05 8.87 0.57
CA THR A 11 3.95 8.01 -0.19
C THR A 11 4.17 6.66 0.46
N ILE A 12 4.21 5.63 -0.37
CA ILE A 12 4.71 4.31 -0.01
C ILE A 12 5.88 3.98 -0.93
N THR A 13 7.00 3.59 -0.32
CA THR A 13 8.18 3.12 -1.04
C THR A 13 8.35 1.63 -0.84
N ILE A 14 8.35 0.88 -1.94
CA ILE A 14 8.65 -0.55 -1.98
C ILE A 14 10.11 -0.70 -2.43
N LYS A 15 10.95 -1.26 -1.57
CA LYS A 15 12.34 -1.62 -1.89
C LYS A 15 12.45 -3.12 -2.07
N THR A 16 12.90 -3.53 -3.25
CA THR A 16 13.28 -4.92 -3.57
C THR A 16 14.79 -5.01 -3.66
N ASN A 17 15.30 -6.19 -4.02
CA ASN A 17 16.74 -6.38 -4.25
C ASN A 17 17.26 -5.56 -5.43
N THR A 18 16.41 -5.29 -6.43
CA THR A 18 16.82 -4.68 -7.70
C THR A 18 16.23 -3.30 -7.95
N LYS A 19 15.16 -2.92 -7.24
CA LYS A 19 14.39 -1.70 -7.50
C LYS A 19 13.94 -1.02 -6.21
N GLN A 20 13.91 0.29 -6.25
CA GLN A 20 13.19 1.13 -5.30
C GLN A 20 12.07 1.82 -6.06
N ILE A 21 10.82 1.59 -5.65
CA ILE A 21 9.62 2.13 -6.29
C ILE A 21 8.91 2.98 -5.25
N THR A 22 8.71 4.25 -5.53
CA THR A 22 7.95 5.17 -4.68
C THR A 22 6.65 5.53 -5.38
N ILE A 23 5.54 5.22 -4.74
CA ILE A 23 4.19 5.56 -5.21
C ILE A 23 3.70 6.76 -4.39
N ASN A 24 3.39 7.87 -5.07
CA ASN A 24 2.63 8.98 -4.48
C ASN A 24 1.16 8.77 -4.87
N PHE A 25 0.35 8.30 -3.91
CA PHE A 25 -1.05 7.97 -4.17
C PHE A 25 -1.98 9.19 -4.12
N VAL A 26 -1.49 10.36 -3.71
CA VAL A 26 -2.24 11.62 -3.81
C VAL A 26 -2.11 12.21 -5.21
N GLU A 27 -0.90 12.20 -5.77
CA GLU A 27 -0.60 12.67 -7.13
C GLU A 27 -0.87 11.63 -8.22
N GLY A 28 -0.98 10.35 -7.84
CA GLY A 28 -1.16 9.25 -8.79
C GLY A 28 0.10 8.98 -9.63
N THR A 29 1.27 9.03 -9.00
CA THR A 29 2.57 8.89 -9.69
C THR A 29 3.42 7.77 -9.12
N ILE A 30 4.23 7.16 -9.99
CA ILE A 30 5.18 6.08 -9.67
C ILE A 30 6.58 6.47 -10.12
N ALA A 31 7.49 6.62 -9.16
CA ALA A 31 8.90 6.90 -9.40
C ALA A 31 9.74 5.63 -9.15
N ALA A 32 10.48 5.17 -10.16
CA ALA A 32 11.27 3.94 -10.08
C ALA A 32 12.61 3.98 -10.86
N ASP A 33 13.16 5.20 -11.05
CA ASP A 33 14.40 5.44 -11.80
C ASP A 33 14.38 4.80 -13.21
N LEU A 34 13.30 5.07 -13.94
CA LEU A 34 13.10 4.57 -15.29
C LEU A 34 13.63 5.60 -16.30
N GLY A 35 14.18 5.14 -17.43
CA GLY A 35 14.65 6.04 -18.49
C GLY A 35 13.55 6.93 -19.09
N VAL A 36 12.28 6.56 -18.91
CA VAL A 36 11.10 7.32 -19.35
C VAL A 36 10.63 8.34 -18.30
N GLY A 37 11.27 8.41 -17.14
CA GLY A 37 10.88 9.28 -16.03
C GLY A 37 9.83 8.66 -15.11
N VAL A 38 8.94 9.50 -14.60
CA VAL A 38 7.87 9.12 -13.66
C VAL A 38 6.64 8.66 -14.46
N ILE A 39 6.03 7.56 -14.02
CA ILE A 39 4.77 7.07 -14.58
C ILE A 39 3.62 7.80 -13.87
N SER A 40 2.60 8.20 -14.61
CA SER A 40 1.41 8.88 -14.06
C SER A 40 0.13 8.16 -14.45
N GLY A 41 -0.79 8.05 -13.49
CA GLY A 41 -2.15 7.58 -13.70
C GLY A 41 -2.36 6.06 -13.54
N PRO A 42 -3.54 5.58 -13.95
CA PRO A 42 -3.92 4.18 -13.90
C PRO A 42 -3.26 3.36 -15.03
N GLY A 43 -3.19 2.04 -14.84
CA GLY A 43 -2.64 1.10 -15.81
C GLY A 43 -1.92 -0.08 -15.15
N GLU A 44 -1.42 -0.99 -15.97
CA GLU A 44 -0.62 -2.12 -15.54
C GLU A 44 0.86 -1.85 -15.80
N TYR A 45 1.69 -2.07 -14.77
CA TYR A 45 3.12 -1.81 -14.82
C TYR A 45 3.89 -2.98 -14.23
N GLU A 46 4.98 -3.37 -14.89
CA GLU A 46 5.93 -4.35 -14.39
C GLU A 46 7.29 -3.67 -14.22
N ILE A 47 7.74 -3.55 -12.96
CA ILE A 47 8.96 -2.82 -12.61
C ILE A 47 9.85 -3.73 -11.76
N GLY A 48 10.79 -4.41 -12.42
CA GLY A 48 11.65 -5.40 -11.78
C GLY A 48 10.83 -6.59 -11.29
N GLU A 49 10.85 -6.86 -9.98
CA GLU A 49 10.13 -7.96 -9.35
C GLU A 49 8.71 -7.58 -8.87
N VAL A 50 8.25 -6.37 -9.23
CA VAL A 50 7.01 -5.78 -8.74
C VAL A 50 6.03 -5.59 -9.89
N SER A 51 4.83 -6.15 -9.75
CA SER A 51 3.68 -5.89 -10.61
C SER A 51 2.76 -4.88 -9.93
N ILE A 52 2.31 -3.87 -10.66
CA ILE A 52 1.46 -2.78 -10.15
C ILE A 52 0.26 -2.63 -11.08
N LEU A 53 -0.94 -2.69 -10.52
CA LEU A 53 -2.19 -2.32 -11.18
C LEU A 53 -2.69 -1.02 -10.55
N GLY A 54 -2.64 0.07 -11.30
CA GLY A 54 -3.30 1.34 -10.95
C GLY A 54 -4.74 1.35 -11.42
N VAL A 55 -5.69 1.45 -10.50
CA VAL A 55 -7.13 1.49 -10.77
C VAL A 55 -7.62 2.94 -10.71
N PRO A 56 -8.27 3.45 -11.76
CA PRO A 56 -8.83 4.79 -11.73
C PRO A 56 -10.09 4.84 -10.87
N VAL A 57 -10.20 5.88 -10.06
CA VAL A 57 -11.35 6.11 -9.17
C VAL A 57 -11.73 7.59 -9.19
N MET A 58 -12.90 7.90 -8.64
CA MET A 58 -13.43 9.28 -8.56
C MET A 58 -13.48 9.92 -9.95
N ASN A 59 -14.15 9.26 -10.90
CA ASN A 59 -14.23 9.71 -12.31
C ASN A 59 -12.84 9.96 -12.94
N ASN A 60 -11.89 9.04 -12.72
CA ASN A 60 -10.51 9.08 -13.25
C ASN A 60 -9.65 10.26 -12.72
N THR A 61 -10.02 10.87 -11.58
CA THR A 61 -9.23 11.95 -10.97
C THR A 61 -8.21 11.47 -9.95
N LYS A 62 -8.37 10.22 -9.48
CA LYS A 62 -7.48 9.57 -8.50
C LYS A 62 -7.14 8.16 -8.96
N THR A 63 -6.10 7.59 -8.35
CA THR A 63 -5.65 6.22 -8.64
C THR A 63 -5.31 5.53 -7.34
N ILE A 64 -5.88 4.35 -7.14
CA ILE A 64 -5.47 3.40 -6.10
C ILE A 64 -4.65 2.28 -6.73
N TYR A 65 -3.81 1.60 -5.96
CA TYR A 65 -2.86 0.64 -6.52
C TYR A 65 -2.98 -0.73 -5.83
N ASP A 66 -3.08 -1.80 -6.62
CA ASP A 66 -2.77 -3.18 -6.19
C ASP A 66 -1.35 -3.50 -6.62
N VAL A 67 -0.50 -3.87 -5.66
CA VAL A 67 0.91 -4.17 -5.87
C VAL A 67 1.19 -5.61 -5.47
N SER A 68 1.77 -6.39 -6.38
CA SER A 68 2.26 -7.73 -6.10
C SER A 68 3.78 -7.78 -6.08
N VAL A 69 4.35 -8.29 -4.99
CA VAL A 69 5.80 -8.47 -4.84
C VAL A 69 6.11 -9.63 -3.90
N SER A 70 7.03 -10.51 -4.29
CA SER A 70 7.42 -11.69 -3.48
C SER A 70 6.22 -12.56 -2.99
N GLY A 71 5.16 -12.66 -3.81
CA GLY A 71 3.95 -13.41 -3.46
C GLY A 71 3.04 -12.75 -2.44
N VAL A 72 3.29 -11.48 -2.09
CA VAL A 72 2.46 -10.67 -1.18
C VAL A 72 1.69 -9.63 -2.00
N ARG A 73 0.40 -9.47 -1.73
CA ARG A 73 -0.43 -8.41 -2.32
C ARG A 73 -0.59 -7.22 -1.38
N ILE A 74 -0.38 -6.03 -1.91
CA ILE A 74 -0.33 -4.78 -1.17
C ILE A 74 -1.28 -3.78 -1.84
N GLY A 75 -2.39 -3.47 -1.18
CA GLY A 75 -3.28 -2.40 -1.61
C GLY A 75 -2.79 -1.05 -1.10
N ILE A 76 -2.78 -0.02 -1.95
CA ILE A 76 -2.41 1.35 -1.58
C ILE A 76 -3.56 2.28 -1.96
N LEU A 77 -4.28 2.76 -0.93
CA LEU A 77 -5.53 3.48 -1.10
C LEU A 77 -5.49 4.92 -0.59
N GLY A 78 -4.65 5.21 0.41
CA GLY A 78 -4.78 6.45 1.17
C GLY A 78 -6.14 6.49 1.89
N ASP A 79 -6.90 7.57 1.70
CA ASP A 79 -8.23 7.79 2.25
C ASP A 79 -9.38 7.38 1.31
N ILE A 80 -9.07 6.79 0.16
CA ILE A 80 -10.07 6.44 -0.87
C ILE A 80 -10.83 5.16 -0.50
N GLU A 81 -12.16 5.21 -0.64
CA GLU A 81 -13.08 4.09 -0.40
C GLU A 81 -13.84 3.63 -1.67
N GLU A 82 -13.55 4.23 -2.83
CA GLU A 82 -14.09 3.82 -4.12
C GLU A 82 -13.16 2.80 -4.79
N GLY A 83 -13.69 1.85 -5.57
CA GLY A 83 -12.88 0.88 -6.32
C GLY A 83 -12.27 -0.24 -5.49
N LEU A 84 -12.73 -0.47 -4.25
CA LEU A 84 -12.19 -1.50 -3.36
C LEU A 84 -12.33 -2.92 -3.93
N ASP A 85 -13.41 -3.18 -4.68
CA ASP A 85 -13.63 -4.47 -5.35
C ASP A 85 -12.57 -4.78 -6.40
N ASP A 86 -12.04 -3.75 -7.08
CA ASP A 86 -11.02 -3.89 -8.13
C ASP A 86 -9.62 -4.16 -7.54
N ILE A 87 -9.36 -3.71 -6.31
CA ILE A 87 -8.16 -4.08 -5.54
C ILE A 87 -8.28 -5.54 -5.05
N GLY A 88 -9.49 -5.97 -4.69
CA GLY A 88 -9.76 -7.30 -4.18
C GLY A 88 -9.04 -7.57 -2.85
N VAL A 89 -8.61 -8.81 -2.66
CA VAL A 89 -7.95 -9.23 -1.42
C VAL A 89 -6.49 -8.77 -1.39
N SER A 90 -6.13 -8.00 -0.36
CA SER A 90 -4.75 -7.59 -0.06
C SER A 90 -4.24 -8.22 1.24
N ASP A 91 -2.99 -8.68 1.26
CA ASP A 91 -2.35 -9.14 2.49
C ASP A 91 -1.95 -7.96 3.39
N ILE A 92 -1.42 -6.90 2.77
CA ILE A 92 -1.07 -5.62 3.41
C ILE A 92 -1.96 -4.53 2.80
N LEU A 93 -2.49 -3.63 3.63
CA LEU A 93 -3.26 -2.48 3.15
C LEU A 93 -2.68 -1.17 3.68
N CYS A 94 -2.26 -0.30 2.76
CA CYS A 94 -1.80 1.05 3.04
C CYS A 94 -2.99 2.02 2.92
N THR A 95 -3.58 2.42 4.04
CA THR A 95 -4.80 3.24 4.07
C THR A 95 -4.92 4.07 5.34
N SER A 96 -5.85 5.03 5.35
CA SER A 96 -6.38 5.73 6.52
C SER A 96 -7.87 5.41 6.81
N SER A 97 -8.52 4.63 5.94
CA SER A 97 -9.96 4.30 6.05
C SER A 97 -10.21 3.03 6.87
N VAL A 98 -10.99 3.18 7.94
CA VAL A 98 -11.50 2.06 8.75
C VAL A 98 -12.45 1.17 7.93
N ARG A 99 -13.22 1.77 7.02
CA ARG A 99 -14.16 1.04 6.16
C ARG A 99 -13.42 0.14 5.18
N ALA A 100 -12.40 0.67 4.49
CA ALA A 100 -11.59 -0.13 3.56
C ALA A 100 -10.94 -1.33 4.26
N ILE A 101 -10.46 -1.15 5.50
CA ILE A 101 -9.90 -2.25 6.31
C ILE A 101 -10.95 -3.35 6.58
N ARG A 102 -12.20 -2.97 6.90
CA ARG A 102 -13.28 -3.93 7.16
C ARG A 102 -13.70 -4.68 5.90
N GLU A 103 -13.75 -4.00 4.76
CA GLU A 103 -14.19 -4.60 3.49
C GLU A 103 -13.13 -5.52 2.88
N ILE A 104 -11.85 -5.08 2.88
CA ILE A 104 -10.74 -5.87 2.30
C ILE A 104 -10.26 -6.98 3.25
N GLY A 105 -10.29 -6.73 4.56
CA GLY A 105 -9.83 -7.70 5.56
C GLY A 105 -8.33 -8.08 5.47
N PRO A 106 -7.40 -7.11 5.44
CA PRO A 106 -5.97 -7.40 5.30
C PRO A 106 -5.38 -8.05 6.57
N LYS A 107 -4.25 -8.75 6.43
CA LYS A 107 -3.51 -9.28 7.60
C LYS A 107 -2.75 -8.18 8.33
N LEU A 108 -2.26 -7.18 7.61
CA LEU A 108 -1.46 -6.08 8.16
C LEU A 108 -1.92 -4.75 7.58
N ILE A 109 -2.05 -3.74 8.43
CA ILE A 109 -2.42 -2.39 8.02
C ILE A 109 -1.19 -1.52 8.14
N VAL A 110 -0.81 -0.84 7.05
CA VAL A 110 0.16 0.25 7.09
C VAL A 110 -0.65 1.55 7.12
N ALA A 111 -0.69 2.21 8.28
CA ALA A 111 -1.49 3.42 8.43
C ALA A 111 -0.85 4.57 7.67
N THR A 112 -1.59 5.16 6.72
CA THR A 112 -1.24 6.42 6.05
C THR A 112 -1.82 7.64 6.77
N GLY A 113 -2.63 7.40 7.81
CA GLY A 113 -3.28 8.41 8.65
C GLY A 113 -4.28 7.76 9.60
N ASN A 114 -5.01 8.57 10.39
CA ASN A 114 -6.15 8.13 11.21
C ASN A 114 -5.86 6.93 12.16
N VAL A 115 -4.66 6.86 12.74
CA VAL A 115 -4.23 5.73 13.58
C VAL A 115 -5.16 5.54 14.80
N ASP A 116 -5.52 6.63 15.47
CA ASP A 116 -6.38 6.59 16.66
C ASP A 116 -7.77 6.00 16.35
N GLY A 117 -8.35 6.38 15.20
CA GLY A 117 -9.62 5.83 14.73
C GLY A 117 -9.52 4.33 14.45
N MET A 118 -8.44 3.89 13.78
CA MET A 118 -8.21 2.46 13.54
C MET A 118 -8.09 1.66 14.84
N VAL A 119 -7.25 2.12 15.78
CA VAL A 119 -7.03 1.43 17.05
C VAL A 119 -8.32 1.36 17.87
N ALA A 120 -9.06 2.47 17.97
CA ALA A 120 -10.29 2.53 18.76
C ALA A 120 -11.44 1.73 18.14
N GLU A 121 -11.68 1.87 16.83
CA GLU A 121 -12.84 1.26 16.17
C GLU A 121 -12.65 -0.20 15.79
N LEU A 122 -11.43 -0.60 15.46
CA LEU A 122 -11.10 -1.98 15.09
C LEU A 122 -10.56 -2.78 16.28
N LYS A 123 -10.27 -2.12 17.42
CA LYS A 123 -9.71 -2.72 18.64
C LYS A 123 -8.37 -3.42 18.36
N LEU A 124 -7.55 -2.82 17.52
CA LEU A 124 -6.24 -3.35 17.11
C LEU A 124 -5.11 -2.70 17.90
N SER A 125 -3.97 -3.39 17.99
CA SER A 125 -2.72 -2.77 18.43
C SER A 125 -2.07 -1.98 17.31
N ALA A 126 -1.40 -0.88 17.66
CA ALA A 126 -0.54 -0.14 16.76
C ALA A 126 0.92 -0.21 17.23
N ARG A 127 1.84 -0.33 16.28
CA ARG A 127 3.28 -0.17 16.53
C ARG A 127 3.91 0.74 15.48
N THR A 128 5.04 1.32 15.85
CA THR A 128 5.78 2.23 15.00
C THR A 128 7.09 1.61 14.58
N GLU A 129 7.40 1.66 13.28
CA GLU A 129 8.62 1.12 12.70
C GLU A 129 9.19 2.08 11.65
N LYS A 130 10.51 2.08 11.47
CA LYS A 130 11.14 2.85 10.38
C LYS A 130 10.85 2.27 9.00
N LYS A 131 10.68 0.95 8.96
CA LYS A 131 10.42 0.18 7.76
C LYS A 131 9.87 -1.18 8.12
N LEU A 132 8.96 -1.68 7.31
CA LEU A 132 8.45 -3.04 7.41
C LEU A 132 9.28 -3.95 6.49
N LYS A 133 9.85 -5.04 7.00
CA LYS A 133 10.57 -6.02 6.18
C LYS A 133 9.76 -7.29 6.03
N VAL A 134 9.52 -7.73 4.79
CA VAL A 134 8.73 -8.94 4.50
C VAL A 134 9.51 -9.83 3.53
N LYS A 135 9.78 -11.08 3.89
CA LYS A 135 10.46 -12.01 2.96
C LYS A 135 9.45 -12.78 2.13
N ARG A 136 8.34 -13.18 2.75
CA ARG A 136 7.23 -13.97 2.18
C ARG A 136 5.93 -13.72 2.94
N VAL A 137 4.81 -14.17 2.38
CA VAL A 137 3.47 -13.97 2.96
C VAL A 137 3.31 -14.59 4.36
N GLU A 138 4.03 -15.67 4.66
CA GLU A 138 3.99 -16.34 5.96
C GLU A 138 4.69 -15.56 7.07
N ASP A 139 5.49 -14.53 6.73
CA ASP A 139 6.11 -13.65 7.72
C ASP A 139 5.14 -12.56 8.21
N LEU A 140 3.95 -12.45 7.61
CA LEU A 140 2.92 -11.51 8.04
C LEU A 140 2.25 -12.00 9.33
N PRO A 141 1.77 -11.06 10.17
CA PRO A 141 1.19 -11.42 11.45
C PRO A 141 -0.08 -12.25 11.27
N THR A 142 -0.28 -13.19 12.19
CA THR A 142 -1.48 -14.03 12.25
C THR A 142 -2.68 -13.28 12.83
N THR A 143 -2.42 -12.21 13.58
CA THR A 143 -3.43 -11.31 14.15
C THR A 143 -3.32 -9.97 13.46
N GLN A 144 -4.45 -9.42 13.00
CA GLN A 144 -4.47 -8.12 12.36
C GLN A 144 -3.91 -7.05 13.29
N GLU A 145 -3.05 -6.18 12.77
CA GLU A 145 -2.44 -5.09 13.52
C GLU A 145 -2.14 -3.89 12.61
N VAL A 146 -1.89 -2.74 13.25
CA VAL A 146 -1.55 -1.49 12.59
C VAL A 146 -0.06 -1.20 12.74
N VAL A 147 0.61 -0.88 11.64
CA VAL A 147 1.98 -0.40 11.59
C VAL A 147 1.99 1.03 11.09
N VAL A 148 2.66 1.91 11.82
CA VAL A 148 2.95 3.28 11.43
C VAL A 148 4.40 3.36 10.99
N LEU A 149 4.64 3.78 9.74
CA LEU A 149 5.98 3.93 9.18
C LEU A 149 6.48 5.37 9.39
N ASN A 150 7.65 5.57 10.03
CA ASN A 150 8.21 6.90 10.31
C ASN A 150 9.74 7.05 10.30
#